data_AF-A0A1E4CR92-F1
#
_entry.id   AF-A0A1E4CR92-F1
#
_cell.length_a   1.000
_cell.length_b   1.000
_cell.length_c   1.000
_cell.angle_alpha   90.00
_cell.angle_beta   90.00
_cell.angle_gamma   90.00
#
_symmetry.space_group_name_H-M   'P 1'
#
loop_
_entity.id
_entity.type
_entity.pdbx_description
1 polymer ?
#
loop_
_entity_poly.entity_id
_entity_poly.type
_entity_poly.pdbx_seq_one_letter_code
_entity_poly.pdbx_strand_id
1 'polypeptide(L)'
;MPEPPEPSGNETPGPRPAKAPKPPKPAKEPKQPRQARQASPADEGGGGGSRTPLVLGIVAAVLFVAVVVTLAVALTRPRDEASPAPAPPPSSSEAPAPAPSQSQTTAPDEVGEPTALDFSGAGFTLVDDDKRTVFTFGWRDDVAPAVSALTKAFGAPPTQRVEPGDGSHYPDYTVYQWDGFMLFDMIPTPGGTSRADYAQPSYALFSRNEVGGIAMTAEHGLTIGMTVDAVRAATPDAEIPRGNVGAIRFAFDTARSSIGDPLQYSTFADTDGTVVTRVLYYLYSQL
;
A
#
# COMPACT_ATOMS: atom_id res chain seq x y z
N MET A 1 68.24 -71.83 33.08
CA MET A 1 68.59 -70.41 32.94
C MET A 1 67.36 -69.56 33.26
N PRO A 2 67.52 -68.38 33.88
CA PRO A 2 66.46 -67.60 34.54
C PRO A 2 65.55 -66.84 33.55
N GLU A 3 64.34 -66.46 34.00
CA GLU A 3 63.39 -65.60 33.26
C GLU A 3 63.92 -64.17 33.04
N PRO A 4 63.53 -63.53 31.92
CA PRO A 4 63.40 -62.08 31.84
C PRO A 4 61.93 -61.63 31.55
N PRO A 5 61.62 -60.35 31.84
CA PRO A 5 60.33 -59.90 32.39
C PRO A 5 59.34 -59.35 31.36
N GLU A 6 58.07 -59.20 31.77
CA GLU A 6 57.13 -58.28 31.12
C GLU A 6 57.58 -56.82 31.28
N PRO A 7 57.56 -56.00 30.22
CA PRO A 7 57.52 -54.56 30.36
C PRO A 7 56.09 -54.02 30.21
N SER A 8 55.59 -53.50 31.34
CA SER A 8 54.59 -52.45 31.44
C SER A 8 54.95 -51.25 30.56
N GLY A 9 54.00 -50.76 29.77
CA GLY A 9 54.14 -49.56 28.94
C GLY A 9 52.79 -48.98 28.55
N ASN A 10 52.25 -48.15 29.44
CA ASN A 10 51.00 -47.43 29.31
C ASN A 10 51.26 -46.09 28.62
N GLU A 11 50.95 -45.92 27.33
CA GLU A 11 50.89 -44.58 26.70
C GLU A 11 49.71 -44.49 25.70
N THR A 12 48.70 -43.73 26.12
CA THR A 12 47.58 -43.24 25.34
C THR A 12 48.06 -42.46 24.11
N PRO A 13 47.60 -42.76 22.88
CA PRO A 13 47.93 -41.94 21.72
C PRO A 13 47.31 -40.53 21.87
N GLY A 14 48.17 -39.52 21.96
CA GLY A 14 47.76 -38.11 21.98
C GLY A 14 47.04 -37.65 20.69
N PRO A 15 46.30 -36.52 20.74
CA PRO A 15 45.46 -36.05 19.64
C PRO A 15 46.30 -35.64 18.42
N ARG A 16 45.86 -36.04 17.22
CA ARG A 16 46.51 -35.67 15.95
C ARG A 16 46.54 -34.15 15.77
N PRO A 17 47.65 -33.57 15.28
CA PRO A 17 47.71 -32.15 14.97
C PRO A 17 46.71 -31.78 13.85
N ALA A 18 46.00 -30.66 14.06
CA ALA A 18 45.05 -30.12 13.10
C ALA A 18 45.74 -29.70 11.79
N LYS A 19 45.12 -30.03 10.65
CA LYS A 19 45.58 -29.57 9.33
C LYS A 19 45.54 -28.05 9.26
N ALA A 20 46.65 -27.44 8.86
CA ALA A 20 46.73 -26.00 8.60
C ALA A 20 45.70 -25.56 7.53
N PRO A 21 45.07 -24.37 7.69
CA PRO A 21 44.11 -23.86 6.71
C PRO A 21 44.80 -23.53 5.38
N LYS A 22 44.13 -23.89 4.27
CA LYS A 22 44.60 -23.56 2.90
C LYS A 22 44.62 -22.03 2.70
N PRO A 23 45.63 -21.48 2.02
CA PRO A 23 45.66 -20.06 1.69
C PRO A 23 44.49 -19.68 0.77
N PRO A 24 43.94 -18.46 0.88
CA PRO A 24 42.83 -17.98 0.05
C PRO A 24 43.28 -17.83 -1.42
N LYS A 25 42.38 -18.18 -2.34
CA LYS A 25 42.60 -17.98 -3.78
C LYS A 25 42.74 -16.48 -4.10
N PRO A 26 43.65 -16.09 -5.02
CA PRO A 26 43.75 -14.70 -5.44
C PRO A 26 42.46 -14.24 -6.13
N ALA A 27 42.08 -12.98 -5.88
CA ALA A 27 40.90 -12.34 -6.45
C ALA A 27 40.98 -12.27 -7.98
N LYS A 28 39.86 -12.56 -8.66
CA LYS A 28 39.74 -12.36 -10.11
C LYS A 28 39.69 -10.86 -10.41
N GLU A 29 40.50 -10.40 -11.36
CA GLU A 29 40.47 -9.03 -11.84
C GLU A 29 39.08 -8.65 -12.42
N PRO A 30 38.62 -7.40 -12.24
CA PRO A 30 37.37 -6.92 -12.81
C PRO A 30 37.43 -6.90 -14.34
N LYS A 31 36.46 -7.54 -15.01
CA LYS A 31 36.29 -7.45 -16.45
C LYS A 31 35.91 -6.01 -16.85
N GLN A 32 36.70 -5.39 -17.71
CA GLN A 32 36.37 -4.08 -18.32
C GLN A 32 35.04 -4.16 -19.11
N PRO A 33 34.24 -3.06 -19.15
CA PRO A 33 33.02 -3.01 -19.93
C PRO A 33 33.32 -3.14 -21.42
N ARG A 34 32.65 -4.09 -22.08
CA ARG A 34 32.74 -4.30 -23.53
C ARG A 34 32.11 -3.09 -24.23
N GLN A 35 32.91 -2.34 -24.98
CA GLN A 35 32.42 -1.24 -25.82
C GLN A 35 31.39 -1.76 -26.83
N ALA A 36 30.30 -0.99 -27.00
CA ALA A 36 29.20 -1.29 -27.91
C ALA A 36 29.72 -1.42 -29.35
N ARG A 37 29.55 -2.61 -29.93
CA ARG A 37 29.87 -2.86 -31.33
C ARG A 37 28.77 -2.23 -32.18
N GLN A 38 29.13 -1.23 -32.97
CA GLN A 38 28.28 -0.64 -34.00
C GLN A 38 27.85 -1.74 -34.99
N ALA A 39 26.54 -1.82 -35.26
CA ALA A 39 25.97 -2.74 -36.22
C ALA A 39 25.87 -2.05 -37.60
N SER A 40 26.45 -2.68 -38.62
CA SER A 40 26.17 -2.39 -40.04
C SER A 40 24.98 -3.24 -40.53
N PRO A 41 24.28 -2.81 -41.59
CA PRO A 41 22.89 -3.17 -41.86
C PRO A 41 22.70 -4.34 -42.83
N ALA A 42 21.42 -4.75 -42.95
CA ALA A 42 20.78 -5.70 -43.87
C ALA A 42 20.69 -7.17 -43.37
N ASP A 43 19.48 -7.60 -43.01
CA ASP A 43 18.60 -8.26 -43.97
C ASP A 43 17.14 -8.28 -43.47
N GLU A 44 16.19 -8.09 -44.39
CA GLU A 44 14.76 -7.94 -44.14
C GLU A 44 14.05 -9.30 -43.98
N GLY A 45 13.06 -9.36 -43.08
CA GLY A 45 11.95 -10.31 -43.19
C GLY A 45 11.46 -10.92 -41.88
N GLY A 46 10.36 -10.39 -41.32
CA GLY A 46 9.52 -11.15 -40.39
C GLY A 46 8.92 -10.38 -39.21
N GLY A 47 7.86 -9.62 -39.47
CA GLY A 47 6.77 -9.23 -38.56
C GLY A 47 7.01 -9.23 -37.04
N GLY A 48 7.43 -8.08 -36.51
CA GLY A 48 7.37 -7.77 -35.08
C GLY A 48 6.90 -6.32 -34.91
N GLY A 49 5.60 -6.12 -34.75
CA GLY A 49 4.99 -4.80 -34.59
C GLY A 49 5.60 -4.05 -33.41
N SER A 50 6.34 -2.98 -33.71
CA SER A 50 6.88 -2.05 -32.74
C SER A 50 5.76 -1.51 -31.84
N ARG A 51 5.87 -1.69 -30.53
CA ARG A 51 4.97 -1.07 -29.52
C ARG A 51 5.26 0.41 -29.29
N THR A 52 6.32 0.93 -29.91
CA THR A 52 6.81 2.30 -29.75
C THR A 52 5.83 3.40 -30.22
N PRO A 53 5.14 3.29 -31.37
CA PRO A 53 4.14 4.29 -31.77
C PRO A 53 2.84 4.24 -30.95
N LEU A 54 2.51 3.08 -30.34
CA LEU A 54 1.30 2.96 -29.50
C LEU A 54 1.47 3.67 -28.15
N VAL A 55 2.66 3.54 -27.54
CA VAL A 55 3.00 4.22 -26.28
C VAL A 55 3.00 5.74 -26.45
N LEU A 56 3.47 6.25 -27.60
CA LEU A 56 3.45 7.69 -27.88
C LEU A 56 2.02 8.24 -28.10
N GLY A 57 1.13 7.45 -28.73
CA GLY A 57 -0.27 7.82 -28.94
C GLY A 57 -1.07 7.93 -27.64
N ILE A 58 -0.76 7.09 -26.64
CA ILE A 58 -1.42 7.09 -25.33
C ILE A 58 -1.00 8.32 -24.50
N VAL A 59 0.28 8.68 -24.51
CA VAL A 59 0.78 9.87 -23.79
C VAL A 59 0.17 11.17 -24.33
N ALA A 60 -0.05 11.26 -25.65
CA ALA A 60 -0.70 12.42 -26.26
C ALA A 60 -2.21 12.52 -25.91
N ALA A 61 -2.92 11.39 -25.83
CA ALA A 61 -4.33 11.37 -25.44
C ALA A 61 -4.55 11.78 -23.97
N VAL A 62 -3.66 11.38 -23.07
CA VAL A 62 -3.73 11.74 -21.63
C VAL A 62 -3.46 13.23 -21.40
N LEU A 63 -2.49 13.82 -22.12
CA LEU A 63 -2.22 15.26 -22.05
C LEU A 63 -3.40 16.11 -22.55
N PHE A 64 -4.13 15.64 -23.57
CA PHE A 64 -5.29 16.36 -24.09
C PHE A 64 -6.45 16.41 -23.07
N VAL A 65 -6.71 15.32 -22.35
CA VAL A 65 -7.74 15.27 -21.29
C VAL A 65 -7.40 16.23 -20.14
N ALA A 66 -6.13 16.30 -19.73
CA ALA A 66 -5.67 17.20 -18.66
C ALA A 66 -5.88 18.70 -19.02
N VAL A 67 -5.69 19.09 -20.29
CA VAL A 67 -5.91 20.46 -20.75
C VAL A 67 -7.40 20.82 -20.83
N VAL A 68 -8.26 19.89 -21.24
CA VAL A 68 -9.71 20.12 -21.31
C VAL A 68 -10.31 20.32 -19.91
N VAL A 69 -9.86 19.52 -18.93
CA VAL A 69 -10.34 19.62 -17.54
C VAL A 69 -9.92 20.94 -16.88
N THR A 70 -8.68 21.39 -17.11
CA THR A 70 -8.22 22.69 -16.59
C THR A 70 -8.93 23.88 -17.24
N LEU A 71 -9.28 23.80 -18.54
CA LEU A 71 -10.01 24.86 -19.23
C LEU A 71 -11.50 24.93 -18.81
N ALA A 72 -12.13 23.79 -18.51
CA ALA A 72 -13.51 23.73 -18.01
C ALA A 72 -13.67 24.35 -16.61
N VAL A 73 -12.68 24.17 -15.73
CA VAL A 73 -12.67 24.77 -14.37
C VAL A 73 -12.34 26.28 -14.44
N ALA A 74 -11.56 26.72 -15.41
CA ALA A 74 -11.25 28.15 -15.59
C ALA A 74 -12.44 28.96 -16.15
N LEU A 75 -13.30 28.34 -16.98
CA LEU A 75 -14.41 29.02 -17.66
C LEU A 75 -15.74 29.01 -16.89
N THR A 76 -15.85 28.29 -15.77
CA THR A 76 -17.11 28.15 -15.00
C THR A 76 -17.15 28.93 -13.69
N ARG A 77 -16.24 29.89 -13.47
CA ARG A 77 -16.32 30.80 -12.31
C ARG A 77 -17.59 31.66 -12.40
N PRO A 78 -18.52 31.59 -11.43
CA PRO A 78 -19.66 32.50 -11.36
C PRO A 78 -19.17 33.95 -11.20
N ARG A 79 -19.64 34.84 -12.07
CA ARG A 79 -19.55 36.29 -11.85
C ARG A 79 -20.73 36.69 -10.96
N ASP A 80 -20.46 36.99 -9.70
CA ASP A 80 -21.40 37.74 -8.88
C ASP A 80 -21.39 39.20 -9.34
N GLU A 81 -22.41 39.54 -10.13
CA GLU A 81 -22.73 40.91 -10.55
C GLU A 81 -24.09 41.26 -9.95
N ALA A 82 -24.10 42.13 -8.93
CA ALA A 82 -25.32 42.77 -8.44
C ALA A 82 -25.05 44.22 -7.99
N SER A 83 -25.29 45.11 -8.95
CA SER A 83 -25.67 46.53 -8.96
C SER A 83 -25.83 47.34 -7.64
N PRO A 84 -25.46 48.65 -7.61
CA PRO A 84 -25.68 49.53 -6.47
C PRO A 84 -27.05 50.27 -6.46
N ALA A 85 -27.67 50.31 -5.25
CA ALA A 85 -28.54 51.29 -4.55
C ALA A 85 -29.72 52.02 -5.27
N PRO A 86 -30.84 52.30 -4.54
CA PRO A 86 -30.97 53.62 -3.89
C PRO A 86 -31.69 53.67 -2.51
N ALA A 87 -31.61 54.85 -1.87
CA ALA A 87 -31.95 55.24 -0.49
C ALA A 87 -33.47 55.37 -0.13
N PRO A 88 -33.85 55.53 1.16
CA PRO A 88 -35.22 55.34 1.67
C PRO A 88 -36.02 56.64 1.88
N PRO A 89 -37.36 56.56 1.98
CA PRO A 89 -38.13 57.45 2.88
C PRO A 89 -39.34 56.74 3.57
N PRO A 90 -40.18 57.43 4.37
CA PRO A 90 -40.06 57.63 5.81
C PRO A 90 -41.07 56.83 6.66
N SER A 91 -40.87 56.90 7.97
CA SER A 91 -41.57 56.25 9.08
C SER A 91 -43.10 56.29 9.06
N SER A 92 -43.72 55.18 9.44
CA SER A 92 -45.06 55.15 10.06
C SER A 92 -45.11 54.07 11.13
N SER A 93 -45.66 54.45 12.28
CA SER A 93 -45.74 53.72 13.53
C SER A 93 -46.89 52.70 13.51
N GLU A 94 -46.61 51.43 13.82
CA GLU A 94 -47.65 50.47 14.23
C GLU A 94 -47.09 49.35 15.14
N ALA A 95 -48.00 48.71 15.89
CA ALA A 95 -47.89 48.04 17.19
C ALA A 95 -46.87 46.88 17.37
N PRO A 96 -46.56 46.45 18.62
CA PRO A 96 -45.59 45.39 18.88
C PRO A 96 -46.08 44.03 18.37
N ALA A 97 -45.41 43.49 17.35
CA ALA A 97 -45.56 42.12 16.90
C ALA A 97 -44.81 41.15 17.85
N PRO A 98 -45.33 39.92 18.08
CA PRO A 98 -44.72 38.95 18.97
C PRO A 98 -43.31 38.58 18.50
N ALA A 99 -42.38 38.48 19.45
CA ALA A 99 -40.98 38.13 19.19
C ALA A 99 -40.90 36.77 18.46
N PRO A 100 -40.10 36.64 17.39
CA PRO A 100 -39.89 35.37 16.73
C PRO A 100 -39.19 34.41 17.71
N SER A 101 -39.84 33.29 18.00
CA SER A 101 -39.19 32.16 18.65
C SER A 101 -38.03 31.73 17.76
N GLN A 102 -36.81 31.82 18.28
CA GLN A 102 -35.62 31.28 17.62
C GLN A 102 -35.79 29.77 17.54
N SER A 103 -36.32 29.26 16.44
CA SER A 103 -36.09 27.89 16.04
C SER A 103 -34.60 27.77 15.80
N GLN A 104 -33.88 27.16 16.75
CA GLN A 104 -32.53 26.68 16.52
C GLN A 104 -32.65 25.58 15.48
N THR A 105 -32.51 25.95 14.21
CA THR A 105 -32.21 24.98 13.15
C THR A 105 -30.82 24.46 13.49
N THR A 106 -30.74 23.29 14.13
CA THR A 106 -29.50 22.52 14.22
C THR A 106 -29.06 22.30 12.77
N ALA A 107 -27.95 22.94 12.37
CA ALA A 107 -27.34 22.65 11.09
C ALA A 107 -27.06 21.15 11.01
N PRO A 108 -27.14 20.52 9.82
CA PRO A 108 -26.69 19.14 9.68
C PRO A 108 -25.27 19.04 10.24
N ASP A 109 -25.00 18.04 11.09
CA ASP A 109 -23.65 17.68 11.52
C ASP A 109 -22.82 17.43 10.25
N GLU A 110 -22.09 18.44 9.81
CA GLU A 110 -21.24 18.38 8.62
C GLU A 110 -20.05 17.49 8.95
N VAL A 111 -19.76 16.54 8.06
CA VAL A 111 -18.59 15.66 8.19
C VAL A 111 -17.33 16.52 8.05
N GLY A 112 -16.41 16.40 9.02
CA GLY A 112 -15.20 17.19 9.08
C GLY A 112 -14.11 16.78 8.08
N GLU A 113 -12.93 17.40 8.21
CA GLU A 113 -11.74 16.94 7.48
C GLU A 113 -11.29 15.56 7.99
N PRO A 114 -10.78 14.67 7.12
CA PRO A 114 -10.32 13.37 7.53
C PRO A 114 -9.07 13.50 8.41
N THR A 115 -9.03 12.74 9.51
CA THR A 115 -7.89 12.70 10.44
C THR A 115 -7.35 11.30 10.68
N ALA A 116 -8.11 10.25 10.35
CA ALA A 116 -7.63 8.87 10.41
C ALA A 116 -8.11 8.02 9.22
N LEU A 117 -7.31 7.00 8.92
CA LEU A 117 -7.62 5.92 7.98
C LEU A 117 -7.73 4.61 8.77
N ASP A 118 -8.97 4.19 8.98
CA ASP A 118 -9.30 3.01 9.77
C ASP A 118 -9.44 1.78 8.86
N PHE A 119 -8.59 0.78 9.07
CA PHE A 119 -8.59 -0.46 8.30
C PHE A 119 -9.49 -1.52 8.92
N SER A 120 -10.00 -2.41 8.07
CA SER A 120 -10.83 -3.56 8.46
C SER A 120 -10.62 -4.71 7.49
N GLY A 121 -11.16 -5.89 7.84
CA GLY A 121 -11.24 -7.02 6.92
C GLY A 121 -11.92 -6.71 5.58
N ALA A 122 -12.85 -5.75 5.52
CA ALA A 122 -13.62 -5.43 4.31
C ALA A 122 -12.97 -4.39 3.40
N GLY A 123 -12.02 -3.61 3.92
CA GLY A 123 -11.55 -2.39 3.27
C GLY A 123 -10.96 -1.39 4.25
N PHE A 124 -11.00 -0.12 3.89
CA PHE A 124 -10.62 0.99 4.78
C PHE A 124 -11.62 2.14 4.72
N THR A 125 -11.61 2.94 5.77
CA THR A 125 -12.50 4.10 5.93
C THR A 125 -11.69 5.32 6.36
N LEU A 126 -11.80 6.42 5.64
CA LEU A 126 -11.37 7.73 6.12
C LEU A 126 -12.43 8.28 7.07
N VAL A 127 -12.00 8.71 8.25
CA VAL A 127 -12.88 9.26 9.28
C VAL A 127 -12.38 10.62 9.75
N ASP A 128 -13.30 11.47 10.22
CA ASP A 128 -12.99 12.73 10.88
C ASP A 128 -12.67 12.54 12.38
N ASP A 129 -12.42 13.65 13.08
CA ASP A 129 -12.10 13.65 14.51
C ASP A 129 -13.22 13.10 15.40
N ASP A 130 -14.47 13.21 14.95
CA ASP A 130 -15.66 12.68 15.62
C ASP A 130 -15.96 11.24 15.19
N LYS A 131 -15.03 10.59 14.47
CA LYS A 131 -15.17 9.23 13.92
C LYS A 131 -16.33 9.09 12.92
N ARG A 132 -16.79 10.19 12.31
CA ARG A 132 -17.75 10.14 11.21
C ARG A 132 -17.05 9.76 9.92
N THR A 133 -17.72 8.94 9.11
CA THR A 133 -17.20 8.48 7.83
C THR A 133 -17.12 9.60 6.80
N VAL A 134 -15.91 9.89 6.34
CA VAL A 134 -15.63 10.79 5.21
C VAL A 134 -15.69 10.03 3.89
N PHE A 135 -15.09 8.84 3.85
CA PHE A 135 -15.02 8.00 2.65
C PHE A 135 -14.78 6.53 3.03
N THR A 136 -15.30 5.60 2.25
CA THR A 136 -15.12 4.16 2.45
C THR A 136 -14.71 3.51 1.14
N PHE A 137 -13.77 2.59 1.23
CA PHE A 137 -13.34 1.75 0.11
C PHE A 137 -13.37 0.29 0.53
N GLY A 138 -14.19 -0.50 -0.16
CA GLY A 138 -14.15 -1.96 -0.12
C GLY A 138 -13.12 -2.52 -1.10
N TRP A 139 -12.56 -3.70 -0.80
CA TRP A 139 -11.51 -4.30 -1.63
C TRP A 139 -11.89 -4.58 -3.09
N ARG A 140 -13.19 -4.58 -3.41
CA ARG A 140 -13.73 -4.77 -4.77
C ARG A 140 -14.22 -3.49 -5.44
N ASP A 141 -14.17 -2.35 -4.76
CA ASP A 141 -14.65 -1.08 -5.31
C ASP A 141 -13.72 -0.56 -6.40
N ASP A 142 -14.21 0.31 -7.28
CA ASP A 142 -13.34 1.03 -8.21
C ASP A 142 -12.30 1.86 -7.44
N VAL A 143 -11.03 1.80 -7.87
CA VAL A 143 -9.93 2.42 -7.12
C VAL A 143 -9.86 3.94 -7.32
N ALA A 144 -10.43 4.49 -8.40
CA ALA A 144 -10.24 5.89 -8.73
C ALA A 144 -10.80 6.85 -7.66
N PRO A 145 -12.00 6.63 -7.09
CA PRO A 145 -12.49 7.37 -5.93
C PRO A 145 -11.54 7.29 -4.72
N ALA A 146 -10.99 6.11 -4.44
CA ALA A 146 -10.08 5.91 -3.32
C ALA A 146 -8.76 6.66 -3.51
N VAL A 147 -8.15 6.59 -4.69
CA VAL A 147 -6.93 7.33 -5.01
C VAL A 147 -7.17 8.84 -4.93
N SER A 148 -8.34 9.32 -5.38
CA SER A 148 -8.71 10.72 -5.28
C SER A 148 -8.85 11.17 -3.81
N ALA A 149 -9.59 10.40 -3.00
CA ALA A 149 -9.79 10.68 -1.59
C ALA A 149 -8.47 10.65 -0.80
N LEU A 150 -7.64 9.63 -1.01
CA LEU A 150 -6.33 9.50 -0.37
C LEU A 150 -5.35 10.59 -0.82
N THR A 151 -5.37 10.99 -2.10
CA THR A 151 -4.54 12.11 -2.59
C THR A 151 -4.91 13.42 -1.89
N LYS A 152 -6.21 13.66 -1.70
CA LYS A 152 -6.69 14.84 -0.96
C LYS A 152 -6.28 14.76 0.52
N ALA A 153 -6.50 13.62 1.16
CA ALA A 153 -6.24 13.43 2.58
C ALA A 153 -4.73 13.48 2.93
N PHE A 154 -3.88 12.82 2.12
CA PHE A 154 -2.44 12.81 2.34
C PHE A 154 -1.73 14.07 1.82
N GLY A 155 -2.44 14.96 1.12
CA GLY A 155 -1.90 16.22 0.61
C GLY A 155 -0.93 16.10 -0.58
N ALA A 156 -0.74 14.89 -1.13
CA ALA A 156 0.15 14.65 -2.25
C ALA A 156 -0.35 13.49 -3.16
N PRO A 157 -0.10 13.56 -4.48
CA PRO A 157 -0.43 12.45 -5.37
C PRO A 157 0.52 11.25 -5.15
N PRO A 158 0.05 10.01 -5.38
CA PRO A 158 0.91 8.84 -5.32
C PRO A 158 1.87 8.80 -6.51
N THR A 159 3.03 8.19 -6.29
CA THR A 159 3.81 7.62 -7.41
C THR A 159 3.15 6.32 -7.87
N GLN A 160 3.28 6.00 -9.16
CA GLN A 160 2.69 4.79 -9.74
C GLN A 160 3.77 3.89 -10.32
N ARG A 161 3.60 2.57 -10.12
CA ARG A 161 4.37 1.54 -10.83
C ARG A 161 3.48 0.34 -11.13
N VAL A 162 3.88 -0.45 -12.11
CA VAL A 162 3.26 -1.76 -12.38
C VAL A 162 4.01 -2.82 -11.60
N GLU A 163 3.27 -3.67 -10.91
CA GLU A 163 3.78 -4.90 -10.30
C GLU A 163 3.18 -6.10 -11.03
N PRO A 164 4.01 -6.92 -11.72
CA PRO A 164 3.51 -8.11 -12.39
C PRO A 164 2.88 -9.09 -11.40
N GLY A 165 1.70 -9.61 -11.76
CA GLY A 165 1.07 -10.72 -11.06
C GLY A 165 1.67 -12.06 -11.48
N ASP A 166 0.98 -13.15 -11.14
CA ASP A 166 1.32 -14.49 -11.62
C ASP A 166 0.59 -14.85 -12.93
N GLY A 167 -0.24 -13.93 -13.45
CA GLY A 167 -1.03 -14.10 -14.66
C GLY A 167 -2.18 -15.10 -14.52
N SER A 168 -2.46 -15.60 -13.30
CA SER A 168 -3.52 -16.56 -13.02
C SER A 168 -4.37 -16.12 -11.82
N HIS A 169 -3.89 -16.36 -10.60
CA HIS A 169 -4.61 -16.08 -9.35
C HIS A 169 -4.49 -14.62 -8.92
N TYR A 170 -3.39 -13.96 -9.32
CA TYR A 170 -3.12 -12.56 -9.01
C TYR A 170 -2.98 -11.77 -10.31
N PRO A 171 -3.77 -10.68 -10.48
CA PRO A 171 -3.64 -9.79 -11.62
C PRO A 171 -2.30 -9.05 -11.57
N ASP A 172 -1.91 -8.46 -12.70
CA ASP A 172 -0.95 -7.36 -12.64
C ASP A 172 -1.58 -6.22 -11.83
N TYR A 173 -0.78 -5.53 -11.01
CA TYR A 173 -1.27 -4.43 -10.18
C TYR A 173 -0.68 -3.10 -10.61
N THR A 174 -1.51 -2.05 -10.59
CA THR A 174 -1.02 -0.69 -10.41
C THR A 174 -0.79 -0.49 -8.91
N VAL A 175 0.42 -0.10 -8.55
CA VAL A 175 0.78 0.25 -7.17
C VAL A 175 0.77 1.76 -7.04
N TYR A 176 -0.18 2.27 -6.25
CA TYR A 176 -0.26 3.67 -5.83
C TYR A 176 0.52 3.82 -4.54
N GLN A 177 1.66 4.52 -4.59
CA GLN A 177 2.60 4.62 -3.49
C GLN A 177 2.72 6.05 -2.98
N TRP A 178 2.37 6.23 -1.70
CA TRP A 178 2.67 7.39 -0.87
C TRP A 178 3.81 7.04 0.11
N ASP A 179 4.39 8.03 0.78
CA ASP A 179 5.41 7.75 1.81
C ASP A 179 4.76 7.05 3.02
N GLY A 180 4.98 5.74 3.14
CA GLY A 180 4.47 4.92 4.24
C GLY A 180 3.13 4.24 3.99
N PHE A 181 2.51 4.41 2.83
CA PHE A 181 1.28 3.70 2.44
C PHE A 181 1.32 3.27 0.97
N MET A 182 0.87 2.06 0.70
CA MET A 182 0.70 1.53 -0.66
C MET A 182 -0.66 0.89 -0.83
N LEU A 183 -1.35 1.26 -1.92
CA LEU A 183 -2.56 0.62 -2.40
C LEU A 183 -2.25 -0.07 -3.73
N PHE A 184 -2.55 -1.36 -3.79
CA PHE A 184 -2.40 -2.17 -4.98
C PHE A 184 -3.78 -2.39 -5.57
N ASP A 185 -3.92 -2.14 -6.86
CA ASP A 185 -5.18 -2.36 -7.58
C ASP A 185 -4.94 -3.09 -8.89
N MET A 186 -5.81 -4.05 -9.20
CA MET A 186 -5.72 -4.85 -10.41
C MET A 186 -5.71 -3.98 -11.68
N ILE A 187 -4.94 -4.41 -12.67
CA ILE A 187 -4.97 -3.86 -14.02
C ILE A 187 -5.99 -4.70 -14.81
N PRO A 188 -7.13 -4.14 -15.23
CA PRO A 188 -8.10 -4.88 -16.04
C PRO A 188 -7.48 -5.29 -17.37
N THR A 189 -7.60 -6.56 -17.73
CA THR A 189 -7.20 -7.07 -19.04
C THR A 189 -8.44 -7.26 -19.91
N PRO A 190 -8.48 -6.70 -21.14
CA PRO A 190 -9.61 -6.90 -22.04
C PRO A 190 -9.88 -8.39 -22.29
N GLY A 191 -11.12 -8.84 -22.05
CA GLY A 191 -11.50 -10.25 -22.15
C GLY A 191 -10.93 -11.17 -21.06
N GLY A 192 -10.27 -10.61 -20.04
CA GLY A 192 -9.75 -11.34 -18.89
C GLY A 192 -10.79 -11.52 -17.77
N THR A 193 -10.32 -12.09 -16.66
CA THR A 193 -11.07 -12.29 -15.42
C THR A 193 -11.65 -10.97 -14.91
N SER A 194 -12.92 -10.98 -14.48
CA SER A 194 -13.54 -9.78 -13.95
C SER A 194 -13.01 -9.46 -12.55
N ARG A 195 -13.12 -8.20 -12.13
CA ARG A 195 -12.78 -7.77 -10.76
C ARG A 195 -13.49 -8.57 -9.69
N ALA A 196 -14.74 -8.97 -9.95
CA ALA A 196 -15.55 -9.77 -9.03
C ALA A 196 -15.12 -11.24 -8.96
N ASP A 197 -14.22 -11.69 -9.83
CA ASP A 197 -13.73 -13.08 -9.83
C ASP A 197 -12.32 -13.19 -9.26
N TYR A 198 -11.61 -12.07 -9.11
CA TYR A 198 -10.31 -12.07 -8.44
C TYR A 198 -10.46 -12.29 -6.94
N ALA A 199 -9.57 -13.13 -6.42
CA ALA A 199 -9.44 -13.39 -4.98
C ALA A 199 -8.84 -12.19 -4.24
N GLN A 200 -8.08 -11.36 -4.95
CA GLN A 200 -7.42 -10.17 -4.42
C GLN A 200 -7.35 -9.03 -5.46
N PRO A 201 -8.48 -8.39 -5.83
CA PRO A 201 -8.50 -7.32 -6.83
C PRO A 201 -7.80 -6.05 -6.34
N SER A 202 -7.88 -5.74 -5.04
CA SER A 202 -7.05 -4.73 -4.40
C SER A 202 -6.53 -5.23 -3.06
N TYR A 203 -5.45 -4.64 -2.59
CA TYR A 203 -4.96 -4.83 -1.22
C TYR A 203 -4.09 -3.64 -0.80
N ALA A 204 -3.86 -3.50 0.50
CA ALA A 204 -3.12 -2.35 1.02
C ALA A 204 -2.13 -2.74 2.12
N LEU A 205 -1.12 -1.90 2.28
CA LEU A 205 -0.18 -1.98 3.39
C LEU A 205 0.30 -0.61 3.80
N PHE A 206 0.68 -0.47 5.06
CA PHE A 206 1.33 0.73 5.58
C PHE A 206 2.55 0.37 6.43
N SER A 207 3.53 1.28 6.43
CA SER A 207 4.80 1.18 7.16
C SER A 207 5.09 2.43 7.99
N ARG A 208 4.10 3.31 8.17
CA ARG A 208 4.12 4.44 9.10
C ARG A 208 2.79 4.50 9.86
N ASN A 209 2.81 5.05 11.07
CA ASN A 209 1.59 5.29 11.85
C ASN A 209 0.82 6.53 11.39
N GLU A 210 1.41 7.35 10.51
CA GLU A 210 0.80 8.56 9.97
C GLU A 210 1.33 8.82 8.55
N VAL A 211 0.45 9.30 7.67
CA VAL A 211 0.79 9.74 6.31
C VAL A 211 0.09 11.06 6.02
N GLY A 212 0.85 12.13 5.78
CA GLY A 212 0.30 13.45 5.45
C GLY A 212 -0.66 14.02 6.50
N GLY A 213 -0.43 13.75 7.80
CA GLY A 213 -1.33 14.16 8.88
C GLY A 213 -2.45 13.16 9.21
N ILE A 214 -2.63 12.12 8.39
CA ILE A 214 -3.68 11.10 8.60
C ILE A 214 -3.11 9.93 9.39
N ALA A 215 -3.70 9.65 10.55
CA ALA A 215 -3.33 8.50 11.38
C ALA A 215 -3.74 7.18 10.72
N MET A 216 -2.86 6.18 10.74
CA MET A 216 -3.13 4.82 10.24
C MET A 216 -3.61 3.94 11.41
N THR A 217 -4.88 3.55 11.40
CA THR A 217 -5.45 2.71 12.46
C THR A 217 -5.67 1.28 11.95
N ALA A 218 -4.89 0.33 12.46
CA ALA A 218 -5.14 -1.09 12.19
C ALA A 218 -6.02 -1.74 13.26
N GLU A 219 -6.67 -2.83 12.87
CA GLU A 219 -7.28 -3.78 13.80
C GLU A 219 -6.25 -4.33 14.81
N HIS A 220 -6.74 -4.87 15.92
CA HIS A 220 -5.94 -5.50 16.98
C HIS A 220 -4.93 -4.56 17.67
N GLY A 221 -5.09 -3.24 17.49
CA GLY A 221 -4.20 -2.23 18.06
C GLY A 221 -2.79 -2.25 17.47
N LEU A 222 -2.61 -2.88 16.30
CA LEU A 222 -1.31 -2.98 15.65
C LEU A 222 -0.78 -1.60 15.26
N THR A 223 0.49 -1.35 15.59
CA THR A 223 1.18 -0.10 15.25
C THR A 223 2.60 -0.41 14.78
N ILE A 224 3.12 0.43 13.90
CA ILE A 224 4.52 0.37 13.48
C ILE A 224 5.41 0.71 14.67
N GLY A 225 6.43 -0.11 14.91
CA GLY A 225 7.32 -0.05 16.07
C GLY A 225 6.88 -0.91 17.27
N MET A 226 5.69 -1.52 17.22
CA MET A 226 5.24 -2.46 18.26
C MET A 226 6.23 -3.64 18.38
N THR A 227 6.61 -4.01 19.60
CA THR A 227 7.56 -5.13 19.81
C THR A 227 6.92 -6.47 19.46
N VAL A 228 7.75 -7.44 19.08
CA VAL A 228 7.31 -8.83 18.84
C VAL A 228 6.51 -9.40 20.03
N ASP A 229 6.94 -9.14 21.27
CA ASP A 229 6.23 -9.63 22.45
C ASP A 229 4.85 -8.97 22.62
N ALA A 230 4.72 -7.69 22.28
CA ALA A 230 3.42 -7.00 22.29
C ALA A 230 2.49 -7.55 21.20
N VAL A 231 3.02 -7.87 20.00
CA VAL A 231 2.22 -8.51 18.94
C VAL A 231 1.74 -9.90 19.40
N ARG A 232 2.60 -10.69 20.04
CA ARG A 232 2.20 -11.99 20.63
C ARG A 232 1.12 -11.86 21.70
N ALA A 233 1.23 -10.82 22.53
CA ALA A 233 0.23 -10.53 23.54
C ALA A 233 -1.14 -10.17 22.94
N ALA A 234 -1.18 -9.69 21.69
CA ALA A 234 -2.42 -9.49 20.92
C ALA A 234 -3.02 -10.78 20.35
N THR A 235 -2.43 -11.95 20.66
CA THR A 235 -2.93 -13.30 20.32
C THR A 235 -3.19 -13.52 18.81
N PRO A 236 -2.14 -13.45 17.96
CA PRO A 236 -2.26 -13.78 16.55
C PRO A 236 -2.61 -15.26 16.36
N ASP A 237 -3.31 -15.57 15.27
CA ASP A 237 -3.67 -16.94 14.91
C ASP A 237 -2.46 -17.77 14.46
N ALA A 238 -1.47 -17.11 13.84
CA ALA A 238 -0.28 -17.77 13.32
C ALA A 238 0.98 -16.88 13.37
N GLU A 239 2.13 -17.52 13.62
CA GLU A 239 3.47 -16.94 13.45
C GLU A 239 4.17 -17.63 12.29
N ILE A 240 4.52 -16.86 11.25
CA ILE A 240 5.10 -17.38 10.01
C ILE A 240 6.52 -16.83 9.86
N PRO A 241 7.57 -17.66 9.96
CA PRO A 241 8.94 -17.22 9.70
C PRO A 241 9.09 -16.66 8.28
N ARG A 242 9.86 -15.58 8.14
CA ARG A 242 10.14 -14.92 6.86
C ARG A 242 11.63 -15.01 6.54
N GLY A 243 11.99 -14.95 5.26
CA GLY A 243 13.32 -15.27 4.74
C GLY A 243 14.54 -14.51 5.31
N ASN A 244 14.34 -13.47 6.14
CA ASN A 244 15.40 -12.86 6.92
C ASN A 244 15.50 -13.54 8.29
N VAL A 245 16.71 -13.75 8.79
CA VAL A 245 16.93 -14.36 10.11
C VAL A 245 16.17 -13.57 11.18
N GLY A 246 15.21 -14.23 11.84
CA GLY A 246 14.41 -13.66 12.92
C GLY A 246 13.15 -12.91 12.49
N ALA A 247 12.96 -12.58 11.21
CA ALA A 247 11.75 -11.89 10.75
C ALA A 247 10.53 -12.81 10.83
N ILE A 248 9.43 -12.30 11.40
CA ILE A 248 8.17 -13.03 11.61
C ILE A 248 7.03 -12.23 10.97
N ARG A 249 6.15 -12.92 10.26
CA ARG A 249 4.82 -12.43 9.88
C ARG A 249 3.81 -13.01 10.86
N PHE A 250 3.13 -12.15 11.60
CA PHE A 250 1.97 -12.52 12.42
C PHE A 250 0.72 -12.39 11.58
N ALA A 251 -0.18 -13.37 11.66
CA ALA A 251 -1.48 -13.35 10.99
C ALA A 251 -2.61 -13.31 12.02
N PHE A 252 -3.59 -12.44 11.78
CA PHE A 252 -4.78 -12.25 12.60
C PHE A 252 -6.02 -12.46 11.75
N ASP A 253 -7.09 -12.96 12.36
CA ASP A 253 -8.38 -13.23 11.71
C ASP A 253 -8.24 -14.08 10.43
N THR A 254 -7.40 -15.12 10.49
CA THR A 254 -7.17 -16.07 9.39
C THR A 254 -8.46 -16.76 8.95
N ALA A 255 -9.37 -17.03 9.89
CA ALA A 255 -10.68 -17.62 9.62
C ALA A 255 -11.68 -16.65 8.96
N ARG A 256 -11.47 -15.32 9.05
CA ARG A 256 -12.33 -14.32 8.43
C ARG A 256 -12.05 -14.18 6.93
N SER A 257 -10.82 -14.46 6.52
CA SER A 257 -10.40 -14.33 5.12
C SER A 257 -11.28 -15.17 4.19
N SER A 258 -11.92 -14.53 3.22
CA SER A 258 -12.91 -15.15 2.35
C SER A 258 -13.01 -14.40 1.03
N ILE A 259 -13.03 -15.14 -0.08
CA ILE A 259 -13.26 -14.61 -1.44
C ILE A 259 -14.76 -14.38 -1.76
N GLY A 260 -15.65 -14.59 -0.78
CA GLY A 260 -17.09 -14.45 -0.94
C GLY A 260 -17.55 -12.99 -1.05
N ASP A 261 -18.87 -12.79 -0.88
CA ASP A 261 -19.48 -11.47 -0.76
C ASP A 261 -20.01 -11.29 0.67
N PRO A 262 -19.42 -10.41 1.50
CA PRO A 262 -18.33 -9.49 1.17
C PRO A 262 -16.96 -10.17 1.07
N LEU A 263 -16.07 -9.60 0.25
CA LEU A 263 -14.65 -9.96 0.23
C LEU A 263 -14.02 -9.52 1.55
N GLN A 264 -13.39 -10.46 2.25
CA GLN A 264 -12.81 -10.23 3.57
C GLN A 264 -11.36 -10.69 3.61
N TYR A 265 -10.50 -9.88 4.22
CA TYR A 265 -9.09 -10.15 4.38
C TYR A 265 -8.70 -10.36 5.85
N SER A 266 -7.59 -11.06 6.00
CA SER A 266 -6.85 -11.13 7.26
C SER A 266 -5.92 -9.93 7.40
N THR A 267 -5.51 -9.71 8.64
CA THR A 267 -4.59 -8.64 9.01
C THR A 267 -3.24 -9.25 9.34
N PHE A 268 -2.17 -8.67 8.82
CA PHE A 268 -0.82 -9.18 9.01
C PHE A 268 0.10 -8.11 9.57
N ALA A 269 0.94 -8.50 10.52
CA ALA A 269 2.05 -7.67 11.01
C ALA A 269 3.39 -8.30 10.62
N ASP A 270 4.14 -7.62 9.75
CA ASP A 270 5.50 -8.01 9.37
C ASP A 270 6.49 -7.36 10.33
N THR A 271 7.43 -8.17 10.84
CA THR A 271 8.50 -7.70 11.74
C THR A 271 9.88 -7.89 11.11
N ASP A 272 10.85 -7.12 11.59
CA ASP A 272 12.28 -7.35 11.34
C ASP A 272 12.91 -8.36 12.31
N GLY A 273 12.09 -8.97 13.17
CA GLY A 273 12.50 -9.83 14.28
C GLY A 273 12.57 -9.14 15.63
N THR A 274 12.40 -7.82 15.66
CA THR A 274 12.35 -7.03 16.91
C THR A 274 11.04 -6.25 17.03
N VAL A 275 10.64 -5.58 15.96
CA VAL A 275 9.46 -4.71 15.95
C VAL A 275 8.66 -4.85 14.66
N VAL A 276 7.39 -4.44 14.69
CA VAL A 276 6.53 -4.31 13.51
C VAL A 276 7.07 -3.22 12.60
N THR A 277 7.31 -3.58 11.36
CA THR A 277 7.78 -2.69 10.29
C THR A 277 6.71 -2.39 9.26
N ARG A 278 5.68 -3.24 9.18
CA ARG A 278 4.59 -3.09 8.20
C ARG A 278 3.34 -3.83 8.66
N VAL A 279 2.18 -3.23 8.42
CA VAL A 279 0.87 -3.88 8.53
C VAL A 279 0.28 -4.07 7.13
N LEU A 280 -0.33 -5.22 6.86
CA LEU A 280 -0.90 -5.56 5.56
C LEU A 280 -2.31 -6.15 5.71
N TYR A 281 -3.16 -5.89 4.72
CA TYR A 281 -4.48 -6.49 4.58
C TYR A 281 -4.55 -7.17 3.23
N TYR A 282 -4.60 -8.50 3.22
CA TYR A 282 -4.68 -9.28 1.98
C TYR A 282 -5.30 -10.66 2.27
N LEU A 283 -5.58 -11.44 1.22
CA LEU A 283 -6.22 -12.75 1.38
C LEU A 283 -5.26 -13.72 2.08
N TYR A 284 -5.66 -14.26 3.23
CA TYR A 284 -4.99 -15.40 3.83
C TYR A 284 -5.33 -16.67 3.05
N SER A 285 -4.28 -17.39 2.63
CA SER A 285 -4.37 -18.73 2.06
C SER A 285 -3.33 -19.59 2.75
N GLN A 286 -3.72 -20.79 3.19
CA GLN A 286 -2.76 -21.80 3.64
C GLN A 286 -2.02 -22.31 2.39
N LEU A 287 -0.79 -21.85 2.22
CA LEU A 287 0.12 -22.36 1.19
C LEU A 287 0.55 -23.79 1.51
#